data_AF-A0A7X7UUM8-F1
#
_entry.id   AF-A0A7X7UUM8-F1
#
_cell.length_a   1.000
_cell.length_b   1.000
_cell.length_c   1.000
_cell.angle_alpha   90.00
_cell.angle_beta   90.00
_cell.angle_gamma   90.00
#
_symmetry.space_group_name_H-M   'P 1'
#
loop_
_entity.id
_entity.type
_entity.pdbx_description
1 polymer ?
#
loop_
_entity_poly.entity_id
_entity_poly.type
_entity_poly.pdbx_seq_one_letter_code
_entity_poly.pdbx_strand_id
1 'polypeptide(L)' 'MDWVLKIISLLTAYILGSIPTSIWVGKIFYHIDIREHGSGNAGATNTFRVMGARAGFPVFF' A
#
# COMPACT_ATOMS: atom_id res chain seq x y z
N MET A 1 14.63 -10.91 27.69
CA MET A 1 14.79 -11.38 26.30
C MET A 1 13.55 -11.05 25.45
N ASP A 2 12.35 -11.31 25.95
CA ASP A 2 11.09 -11.13 25.19
C ASP A 2 10.83 -9.71 24.67
N TRP A 3 11.26 -8.68 25.40
CA TRP A 3 11.09 -7.29 24.97
C TRP A 3 11.89 -6.96 23.70
N VAL A 4 13.07 -7.57 23.52
CA VAL A 4 13.89 -7.37 22.31
C VAL A 4 13.16 -7.94 21.09
N LEU A 5 12.63 -9.16 21.21
CA LEU A 5 11.85 -9.79 20.14
C LEU A 5 10.61 -8.95 19.80
N LYS A 6 9.88 -8.44 20.80
CA LYS A 6 8.73 -7.56 20.59
C LYS A 6 9.09 -6.29 19.82
N ILE A 7 10.20 -5.64 20.19
CA ILE A 7 10.68 -4.44 19.49
C ILE A 7 11.05 -4.77 18.05
N ILE A 8 11.79 -5.86 17.82
CA ILE A 8 12.15 -6.28 16.47
C ILE A 8 10.88 -6.55 15.64
N SER A 9 9.90 -7.27 16.18
CA SER A 9 8.63 -7.55 15.49
C SER A 9 7.86 -6.26 15.15
N LEU A 10 7.81 -5.30 16.08
CA LEU A 10 7.16 -3.99 15.83
C LEU A 10 7.87 -3.22 14.72
N LEU A 11 9.20 -3.18 14.75
CA LEU A 11 9.99 -2.50 13.72
C LEU A 11 9.80 -3.16 12.34
N THR A 12 9.86 -4.49 12.28
CA THR A 12 9.62 -5.23 11.03
C THR A 12 8.20 -4.99 10.51
N ALA A 13 7.18 -5.05 11.36
CA ALA A 13 5.80 -4.76 10.96
C ALA A 13 5.64 -3.33 10.45
N TYR A 14 6.26 -2.35 11.11
CA TYR A 14 6.23 -0.96 10.68
C TYR A 14 6.89 -0.77 9.31
N ILE A 15 8.07 -1.36 9.10
CA ILE A 15 8.79 -1.23 7.81
C ILE A 15 8.00 -1.90 6.69
N LEU A 16 7.48 -3.11 6.91
CA LEU A 16 6.69 -3.82 5.91
C LEU A 16 5.36 -3.11 5.60
N GLY A 17 4.66 -2.60 6.63
CA GLY A 17 3.41 -1.85 6.46
C GLY A 17 3.59 -0.45 5.86
N SER A 18 4.80 0.12 5.94
CA SER A 18 5.11 1.44 5.37
C SER A 18 5.41 1.40 3.87
N ILE A 19 5.36 0.22 3.23
CA ILE A 19 5.57 0.09 1.79
C ILE A 19 4.35 0.68 1.05
N PRO A 20 4.52 1.71 0.20
CA PRO A 20 3.39 2.39 -0.45
C PRO A 20 2.90 1.62 -1.69
N THR A 21 2.36 0.42 -1.48
CA THR A 21 1.96 -0.52 -2.54
C THR A 21 0.99 0.10 -3.55
N SER A 22 -0.01 0.88 -3.11
CA SER A 22 -0.97 1.54 -4.01
C SER A 22 -0.30 2.53 -4.99
N ILE A 23 0.76 3.21 -4.54
CA ILE A 23 1.50 4.18 -5.35
C ILE A 23 2.41 3.45 -6.33
N TRP A 24 3.11 2.41 -5.88
CA TRP A 24 3.97 1.60 -6.74
C TRP A 24 3.17 0.90 -7.83
N VAL A 25 2.05 0.26 -7.47
CA VAL A 25 1.17 -0.40 -8.45
C VAL A 25 0.68 0.61 -9.49
N GLY A 26 0.24 1.80 -9.05
CA GLY A 26 -0.20 2.87 -9.96
C GLY A 26 0.91 3.36 -10.90
N LYS A 27 2.10 3.66 -10.38
CA LYS A 27 3.19 4.22 -11.20
C LYS A 27 3.80 3.19 -12.14
N ILE A 28 3.98 1.95 -11.70
CA ILE A 28 4.69 0.91 -12.45
C ILE A 28 3.79 0.29 -13.52
N PHE A 29 2.56 -0.10 -13.16
CA PHE A 29 1.70 -0.88 -14.06
C PHE A 29 0.66 -0.03 -14.80
N TYR A 30 0.30 1.14 -14.27
CA TYR A 30 -0.76 1.99 -14.82
C TYR A 30 -0.27 3.39 -15.21
N HIS A 31 1.01 3.72 -14.97
CA HIS A 31 1.62 5.02 -15.26
C HIS A 31 0.88 6.23 -14.66
N ILE A 32 0.22 6.05 -13.51
CA ILE A 32 -0.50 7.11 -12.80
C ILE A 32 -0.03 7.26 -11.35
N ASP A 33 -0.08 8.46 -10.80
CA ASP A 33 0.03 8.66 -9.35
C ASP A 33 -1.38 8.61 -8.73
N ILE A 34 -1.70 7.55 -7.99
CA ILE A 34 -3.03 7.34 -7.40
C ILE A 34 -3.50 8.49 -6.50
N ARG A 35 -2.56 9.31 -5.99
CA ARG A 35 -2.86 10.48 -5.14
C ARG A 35 -3.44 11.66 -5.92
N GLU A 36 -3.28 11.66 -7.24
CA GLU A 36 -3.83 12.70 -8.14
C GLU A 36 -5.20 12.29 -8.71
N HIS A 37 -5.71 11.11 -8.36
CA HIS A 37 -6.93 10.55 -8.91
C HIS A 37 -7.91 10.07 -7.82
N GLY A 38 -9.20 10.04 -8.16
CA GLY A 38 -10.26 9.57 -7.27
C GLY A 38 -10.34 10.41 -5.99
N SER A 39 -10.25 9.76 -4.83
CA SER A 39 -10.26 10.44 -3.53
C SER A 39 -8.92 11.06 -3.11
N GLY A 40 -7.85 10.82 -3.86
CA GLY A 40 -6.48 11.23 -3.51
C GLY A 40 -5.79 10.38 -2.44
N ASN A 41 -6.51 9.46 -1.77
CA ASN A 41 -5.93 8.55 -0.78
C ASN A 41 -5.08 7.45 -1.43
N ALA A 42 -3.91 7.16 -0.85
CA ALA A 42 -3.02 6.06 -1.22
C ALA A 42 -3.43 4.75 -0.54
N GLY A 43 -4.63 4.25 -0.85
CA GLY A 43 -5.18 3.03 -0.26
C GLY A 43 -6.00 2.20 -1.24
N ALA A 44 -6.25 0.94 -0.86
CA ALA A 44 -6.91 -0.05 -1.69
C ALA A 44 -8.25 0.42 -2.26
N THR A 45 -9.10 1.08 -1.47
CA THR A 45 -10.40 1.59 -1.95
C THR A 45 -10.24 2.57 -3.10
N ASN A 46 -9.23 3.44 -3.07
CA ASN A 46 -8.98 4.36 -4.16
C ASN A 46 -8.38 3.62 -5.38
N THR A 47 -7.51 2.66 -5.14
CA THR A 47 -6.97 1.75 -6.17
C THR A 47 -8.09 1.00 -6.89
N PHE A 48 -9.06 0.43 -6.17
CA PHE A 48 -10.25 -0.21 -6.77
C PHE A 48 -11.04 0.75 -7.66
N ARG A 49 -11.24 1.99 -7.18
CA ARG A 49 -12.01 3.01 -7.91
C ARG A 49 -11.32 3.47 -9.19
N VAL A 50 -10.01 3.70 -9.13
CA VAL A 50 -9.25 4.33 -10.23
C VAL A 50 -8.68 3.29 -11.20
N MET A 51 -8.19 2.15 -10.70
CA MET A 51 -7.47 1.15 -11.49
C MET A 51 -8.18 -0.21 -11.59
N GLY A 52 -9.34 -0.35 -10.95
CA GLY A 52 -10.17 -1.56 -10.98
C GLY A 52 -9.68 -2.68 -10.06
N ALA A 53 -10.43 -3.79 -10.06
CA ALA A 53 -10.21 -4.90 -9.13
C ALA A 53 -8.85 -5.58 -9.26
N ARG A 54 -8.30 -5.65 -10.47
CA ARG A 54 -6.98 -6.27 -10.73
C ARG A 54 -5.85 -5.56 -9.99
N ALA A 55 -5.90 -4.23 -9.92
CA ALA A 55 -4.95 -3.44 -9.13
C ALA A 55 -5.33 -3.37 -7.65
N GLY A 56 -6.63 -3.36 -7.33
CA GLY A 56 -7.14 -3.21 -5.97
C GLY A 56 -6.82 -4.39 -5.05
N PHE A 57 -6.95 -5.63 -5.53
CA PHE A 57 -6.72 -6.81 -4.68
C PHE A 57 -5.29 -6.91 -4.13
N PRO A 58 -4.22 -6.76 -4.93
CA PRO A 58 -2.84 -6.78 -4.40
C PRO A 58 -2.50 -5.65 -3.43
N VAL A 59 -3.29 -4.58 -3.39
CA VAL A 59 -3.10 -3.44 -2.48
C VAL A 59 -3.92 -3.63 -1.20
N PHE A 60 -4.99 -4.43 -1.26
CA PHE A 60 -5.89 -4.69 -0.14
C PHE A 60 -5.36 -5.74 0.84
N PHE A 61 -4.69 -6.76 0.31
CA PHE A 61 -4.08 -7.85 1.08
C PHE A 61 -2.60 -7.57 1.36
#